data_AF-A0ABD2WG66-F1
#
_entry.id   AF-A0ABD2WG66-F1
#
_cell.length_a   1.000
_cell.length_b   1.000
_cell.length_c   1.000
_cell.angle_alpha   90.00
_cell.angle_beta   90.00
_cell.angle_gamma   90.00
#
_symmetry.space_group_name_H-M   'P 1'
#
loop_
_entity.id
_entity.type
_entity.pdbx_description
1 polymer ?
#
loop_
_entity_poly.entity_id
_entity_poly.type
_entity_poly.pdbx_seq_one_letter_code
_entity_poly.pdbx_strand_id
1 'polypeptide(L)'
;MIVAKTKLAPTKVQTVPRLELCAAVLLVRLARHSIDDLRFAPAKVYCWSDSKVVLDWIACHPSRWPTFVANRVNEVQTKLPDAHWNHVNTMDNSADCATRGLTPLELSEYSLW
;
A
#
# COMPACT_ATOMS: atom_id res chain seq x y z
N MET A 1 10.83 -7.98 -9.24
CA MET A 1 9.66 -7.98 -8.32
C MET A 1 9.41 -9.40 -7.80
N ILE A 2 9.10 -9.59 -6.51
CA ILE A 2 8.91 -10.95 -5.94
C ILE A 2 7.42 -11.32 -5.84
N VAL A 3 6.54 -10.39 -5.43
CA VAL A 3 5.08 -10.60 -5.39
C VAL A 3 4.36 -9.29 -5.70
N ALA A 4 3.24 -9.36 -6.43
CA ALA A 4 2.34 -8.23 -6.69
C ALA A 4 0.88 -8.63 -6.48
N LYS A 5 0.08 -7.69 -5.97
CA LYS A 5 -1.37 -7.89 -5.79
C LYS A 5 -2.12 -6.58 -5.96
N THR A 6 -3.06 -6.55 -6.89
CA THR A 6 -3.95 -5.41 -7.13
C THR A 6 -5.38 -5.80 -6.77
N LYS A 7 -6.23 -4.80 -6.50
CA LYS A 7 -7.66 -5.01 -6.23
C LYS A 7 -8.46 -3.92 -6.92
N LEU A 8 -9.48 -4.33 -7.68
CA LEU A 8 -10.41 -3.41 -8.33
C LEU A 8 -11.19 -2.59 -7.31
N ALA A 9 -11.53 -1.35 -7.68
CA ALA A 9 -12.29 -0.45 -6.83
C ALA A 9 -13.67 -1.06 -6.47
N PRO A 10 -14.13 -0.96 -5.21
CA PRO A 10 -15.42 -1.50 -4.80
C PRO A 10 -16.60 -0.83 -5.52
N THR A 11 -17.70 -1.55 -5.71
CA THR A 11 -18.94 -1.06 -6.33
C THR A 11 -19.62 0.11 -5.59
N LYS A 12 -19.26 0.34 -4.32
CA LYS A 12 -19.66 1.53 -3.57
C LYS A 12 -18.63 2.64 -3.78
N VAL A 13 -19.08 3.81 -4.22
CA VAL A 13 -18.24 5.00 -4.41
C VAL A 13 -17.43 5.28 -3.13
N GLN A 14 -16.11 5.19 -3.24
CA GLN A 14 -15.16 5.59 -2.20
C GLN A 14 -14.35 6.78 -2.71
N THR A 15 -13.90 7.62 -1.80
CA THR A 15 -12.95 8.68 -2.15
C THR A 15 -11.59 8.07 -2.48
N VAL A 16 -10.80 8.75 -3.32
CA VAL A 16 -9.45 8.32 -3.71
C VAL A 16 -8.57 8.00 -2.48
N PRO A 17 -8.50 8.85 -1.44
CA PRO A 17 -7.71 8.54 -0.23
C PRO A 17 -8.12 7.26 0.49
N ARG A 18 -9.42 6.90 0.46
CA ARG A 18 -9.89 5.64 1.06
C ARG A 18 -9.48 4.42 0.23
N LEU A 19 -9.40 4.56 -1.09
CA LEU A 19 -8.90 3.50 -1.97
C LEU A 19 -7.41 3.30 -1.77
N GLU A 20 -6.63 4.39 -1.71
CA GLU A 20 -5.20 4.36 -1.43
C GLU A 20 -4.90 3.76 -0.05
N LEU A 21 -5.71 4.09 0.98
CA LEU A 21 -5.60 3.44 2.29
C LEU A 21 -5.90 1.93 2.21
N CYS A 22 -6.83 1.50 1.36
CA CYS A 22 -7.07 0.08 1.14
C CYS A 22 -5.88 -0.59 0.42
N ALA A 23 -5.20 0.11 -0.48
CA ALA A 23 -3.97 -0.37 -1.11
C ALA A 23 -2.86 -0.54 -0.07
N ALA A 24 -2.70 0.41 0.87
CA ALA A 24 -1.77 0.27 1.98
C ALA A 24 -2.08 -0.96 2.87
N VAL A 25 -3.36 -1.21 3.18
CA VAL A 25 -3.78 -2.42 3.90
C VAL A 25 -3.45 -3.70 3.12
N LEU A 26 -3.63 -3.69 1.80
CA LEU A 26 -3.28 -4.83 0.96
C LEU A 26 -1.77 -5.08 0.96
N LEU A 27 -0.96 -4.02 0.89
CA LEU A 27 0.49 -4.07 0.95
C LEU A 27 0.97 -4.72 2.25
N VAL A 28 0.50 -4.25 3.42
CA VAL A 28 0.96 -4.82 4.70
C VAL A 28 0.55 -6.28 4.88
N ARG A 29 -0.62 -6.68 4.37
CA ARG A 29 -1.06 -8.09 4.39
C ARG A 29 -0.15 -8.96 3.54
N LEU A 30 0.17 -8.49 2.33
CA LEU A 30 1.03 -9.19 1.42
C LEU A 30 2.45 -9.31 1.97
N ALA A 31 3.02 -8.18 2.41
CA ALA A 31 4.35 -8.14 3.00
C ALA A 31 4.44 -9.02 4.25
N ARG A 32 3.44 -9.00 5.15
CA ARG A 32 3.43 -9.89 6.32
C ARG A 32 3.42 -11.36 5.90
N HIS A 33 2.56 -11.74 4.97
CA HIS A 33 2.50 -13.11 4.46
C HIS A 33 3.82 -13.54 3.82
N SER A 34 4.43 -12.70 2.98
CA SER A 34 5.74 -12.98 2.40
C SER A 34 6.84 -13.09 3.44
N ILE A 35 6.81 -12.27 4.50
CA ILE A 35 7.77 -12.36 5.61
C ILE A 35 7.59 -13.66 6.40
N ASP A 36 6.36 -14.08 6.64
CA ASP A 36 6.06 -15.34 7.34
C ASP A 36 6.57 -16.56 6.55
N ASP A 37 6.53 -16.49 5.22
CA ASP A 37 7.02 -17.55 4.33
C ASP A 37 8.55 -17.53 4.14
N LEU A 38 9.22 -16.44 4.51
CA LEU A 38 10.67 -16.32 4.43
C LEU A 38 11.35 -17.03 5.60
N ARG A 39 12.42 -17.77 5.32
CA ARG A 39 13.22 -18.48 6.34
C ARG A 39 13.97 -17.55 7.30
N PHE A 40 13.99 -16.25 7.01
CA PHE A 40 14.71 -15.24 7.78
C PHE A 40 13.85 -13.98 7.90
N ALA A 41 13.79 -13.43 9.12
CA ALA A 41 13.10 -12.18 9.37
C ALA A 41 13.92 -11.00 8.81
N PRO A 42 13.33 -10.11 7.99
CA PRO A 42 14.04 -8.93 7.52
C PRO A 42 14.35 -7.99 8.70
N ALA A 43 15.57 -7.45 8.73
CA ALA A 43 15.99 -6.51 9.77
C ALA A 43 15.19 -5.20 9.74
N LYS A 44 14.73 -4.77 8.55
CA LYS A 44 13.91 -3.58 8.35
C LYS A 44 12.94 -3.81 7.19
N VAL A 45 11.73 -3.26 7.32
CA VAL A 45 10.71 -3.26 6.26
C VAL A 45 10.43 -1.82 5.86
N TYR A 46 10.47 -1.55 4.56
CA TYR A 46 10.17 -0.23 4.00
C TYR A 46 8.91 -0.33 3.12
N CYS A 47 7.94 0.54 3.39
CA CYS A 47 6.71 0.68 2.62
C CYS A 47 6.66 2.06 1.98
N TRP A 48 6.18 2.13 0.74
CA TRP A 48 6.14 3.37 -0.05
C TRP A 48 4.71 3.66 -0.48
N SER A 49 4.32 4.93 -0.43
CA SER A 49 3.05 5.44 -0.97
C SER A 49 3.26 6.83 -1.53
N ASP A 50 2.57 7.16 -2.61
CA ASP A 50 2.52 8.50 -3.20
C ASP A 50 1.41 9.39 -2.62
N SER A 51 0.51 8.79 -1.84
CA SER A 51 -0.52 9.54 -1.15
C SER A 51 -0.03 10.04 0.21
N LYS A 52 0.29 11.33 0.27
CA LYS A 52 0.60 12.03 1.53
C LYS A 52 -0.52 11.93 2.57
N VAL A 53 -1.79 11.95 2.13
CA VAL A 53 -2.95 11.83 3.04
C VAL A 53 -2.95 10.48 3.77
N VAL A 54 -2.69 9.40 3.04
CA VAL A 54 -2.56 8.05 3.62
C VAL A 54 -1.36 7.96 4.56
N LEU A 55 -0.22 8.54 4.19
CA LEU A 55 0.96 8.58 5.07
C LEU A 55 0.67 9.33 6.38
N ASP A 56 0.00 10.48 6.31
CA ASP A 56 -0.41 11.26 7.49
C ASP A 56 -1.39 10.47 8.38
N TRP A 57 -2.32 9.73 7.77
CA TRP A 57 -3.22 8.85 8.52
C TRP A 57 -2.48 7.74 9.24
N ILE A 58 -1.54 7.08 8.57
CA ILE A 58 -0.72 5.98 9.10
C ILE A 58 0.23 6.48 10.20
N ALA A 59 0.76 7.70 10.10
CA ALA A 59 1.65 8.27 11.11
C ALA A 59 0.93 8.65 12.42
N CYS A 60 -0.40 8.74 12.40
CA CYS A 60 -1.21 9.16 13.54
C CYS A 60 -1.90 8.00 14.25
N HIS A 61 -2.23 8.20 15.53
CA HIS A 61 -3.00 7.22 16.29
C HIS A 61 -4.42 7.02 15.70
N PRO A 62 -4.91 5.77 15.53
CA PRO A 62 -6.19 5.46 14.89
C PRO A 62 -7.41 6.18 15.48
N SER A 63 -7.40 6.45 16.80
CA SER A 63 -8.52 7.10 17.49
C SER A 63 -8.83 8.52 17.01
N ARG A 64 -7.91 9.15 16.27
CA ARG A 64 -8.11 10.48 15.67
C ARG A 64 -9.02 10.45 14.45
N TRP A 65 -9.30 9.26 13.90
CA TRP A 65 -9.94 9.10 12.60
C TRP A 65 -11.35 8.51 12.70
N PRO A 66 -12.23 8.78 11.72
CA PRO A 66 -13.50 8.07 11.60
C PRO A 66 -13.28 6.56 11.49
N THR A 67 -14.25 5.77 11.98
CA THR A 67 -14.16 4.31 12.11
C THR A 67 -13.57 3.59 10.89
N PHE A 68 -13.95 3.97 9.67
CA PHE A 68 -13.42 3.36 8.45
C PHE A 68 -11.89 3.48 8.32
N VAL A 69 -11.38 4.68 8.56
CA VAL A 69 -9.95 5.02 8.47
C VAL A 69 -9.24 4.46 9.70
N ALA A 70 -9.79 4.67 10.90
CA ALA A 70 -9.23 4.16 12.15
C ALA A 70 -8.97 2.65 12.09
N ASN A 71 -9.96 1.85 11.69
CA ASN A 71 -9.82 0.39 11.64
C ASN A 71 -8.69 -0.06 10.69
N ARG A 72 -8.51 0.66 9.57
CA ARG A 72 -7.48 0.34 8.57
C ARG A 72 -6.10 0.80 8.98
N VAL A 73 -6.00 1.99 9.58
CA VAL A 73 -4.75 2.49 10.17
C VAL A 73 -4.29 1.56 11.29
N ASN A 74 -5.21 1.12 12.16
CA ASN A 74 -4.91 0.14 13.20
C ASN A 74 -4.39 -1.17 12.60
N GLU A 75 -5.04 -1.68 11.54
CA GLU A 75 -4.56 -2.88 10.87
C GLU A 75 -3.16 -2.71 10.26
N VAL A 76 -2.89 -1.57 9.63
CA VAL A 76 -1.58 -1.23 9.07
C VAL A 76 -0.50 -1.23 10.16
N GLN A 77 -0.74 -0.50 11.25
CA GLN A 77 0.21 -0.36 12.35
C GLN A 77 0.42 -1.68 13.11
N THR A 78 -0.60 -2.53 13.22
CA THR A 78 -0.50 -3.80 13.96
C THR A 78 0.13 -4.93 13.14
N LYS A 79 -0.07 -4.96 11.82
CA LYS A 79 0.49 -6.02 10.96
C LYS A 79 1.99 -5.85 10.71
N LEU A 80 2.46 -4.62 10.59
CA LEU A 80 3.86 -4.28 10.39
C LEU A 80 4.25 -3.09 11.29
N PRO A 81 4.38 -3.31 12.61
CA PRO A 81 4.66 -2.22 13.56
C PRO A 81 6.00 -1.54 13.32
N ASP A 82 6.99 -2.27 12.82
CA ASP A 82 8.35 -1.77 12.57
C ASP A 82 8.58 -1.31 11.12
N ALA A 83 7.52 -1.24 10.30
CA ALA A 83 7.63 -0.79 8.93
C ALA A 83 7.83 0.73 8.85
N HIS A 84 8.79 1.14 8.03
CA HIS A 84 9.07 2.53 7.74
C HIS A 84 8.26 2.97 6.52
N TRP A 85 7.38 3.94 6.70
CA TRP A 85 6.54 4.48 5.65
C TRP A 85 7.17 5.72 5.03
N ASN A 86 7.34 5.70 3.70
CA ASN A 86 7.98 6.78 2.97
C ASN A 86 7.13 7.24 1.79
N HIS A 87 7.31 8.51 1.42
CA HIS A 87 6.69 9.07 0.23
C HIS A 87 7.51 8.78 -1.02
N VAL A 88 6.85 8.31 -2.08
CA VAL A 88 7.41 8.23 -3.44
C VAL A 88 6.60 9.16 -4.34
N ASN A 89 7.21 9.81 -5.34
CA ASN A 89 6.42 10.58 -6.29
C ASN A 89 5.54 9.63 -7.12
N THR A 90 4.33 10.06 -7.47
CA THR A 90 3.41 9.26 -8.31
C THR A 90 4.07 8.82 -9.63
N MET A 91 4.90 9.68 -10.23
CA MET A 91 5.61 9.35 -11.47
C MET A 91 6.68 8.27 -11.31
N ASP A 92 7.16 8.03 -10.08
CA ASP A 92 8.17 7.03 -9.74
C ASP A 92 7.54 5.79 -9.06
N ASN A 93 6.20 5.77 -8.92
CA ASN A 93 5.48 4.71 -8.23
C ASN A 93 5.07 3.60 -9.21
N SER A 94 5.88 2.53 -9.29
CA SER A 94 5.60 1.38 -10.16
C SER A 94 4.28 0.65 -9.83
N ALA A 95 3.73 0.84 -8.63
CA ALA A 95 2.42 0.29 -8.27
C ALA A 95 1.25 0.99 -9.00
N ASP A 96 1.42 2.27 -9.37
CA ASP A 96 0.38 3.06 -10.05
C ASP A 96 0.11 2.53 -11.48
N CYS A 97 1.17 2.03 -12.12
CA CYS A 97 1.12 1.37 -13.43
C CYS A 97 0.13 0.19 -13.41
N ALA A 98 0.13 -0.58 -12.33
CA ALA A 98 -0.73 -1.75 -12.18
C ALA A 98 -2.18 -1.38 -11.80
N THR A 99 -2.44 -0.16 -11.32
CA THR A 99 -3.78 0.30 -10.93
C THR A 99 -4.48 1.14 -11.99
N ARG A 100 -3.75 1.72 -12.96
CA ARG A 100 -4.32 2.51 -14.06
C ARG A 100 -4.85 1.70 -15.24
N GLY A 101 -4.64 0.38 -15.24
CA GLY A 101 -5.14 -0.49 -16.31
C GLY A 101 -4.32 -0.40 -17.60
N LEU A 102 -3.01 -0.57 -17.49
CA LEU A 102 -2.13 -0.65 -18.65
C LEU A 102 -2.42 -1.90 -19.49
N THR A 103 -2.36 -1.76 -20.81
CA THR A 103 -2.35 -2.90 -21.72
C THR A 103 -1.03 -3.69 -21.57
N PRO A 104 -0.99 -4.98 -21.93
CA PRO A 104 0.24 -5.78 -21.85
C PRO A 104 1.42 -5.18 -22.64
N LEU A 105 1.13 -4.46 -23.72
CA LEU A 105 2.14 -3.80 -24.56
C LEU A 105 2.75 -2.59 -23.85
N GLU A 106 1.91 -1.73 -23.27
CA GLU A 106 2.36 -0.58 -22.49
C GLU A 106 3.13 -1.01 -21.24
N LEU A 107 2.75 -2.13 -20.61
CA LEU A 107 3.49 -2.70 -19.49
C LEU A 107 4.90 -3.15 -19.88
N SER A 108 5.08 -3.66 -21.11
CA SER A 108 6.39 -4.14 -21.59
C SER A 108 7.39 -3.02 -21.89
N GLU A 109 6.90 -1.79 -22.12
CA GLU A 109 7.72 -0.61 -22.43
C GLU A 109 7.86 0.34 -21.22
N TYR A 110 7.21 0.03 -20.09
CA TYR A 110 7.23 0.90 -18.92
C TYR A 110 8.54 0.76 -18.14
N SER A 111 9.33 1.83 -18.14
CA SER A 111 10.70 1.86 -17.56
C SER A 111 10.78 1.66 -16.04
N LEU A 112 9.64 1.72 -15.33
CA LEU A 112 9.54 1.51 -13.89
C LEU A 112 9.16 0.07 -13.51
N TRP A 113 9.03 -0.82 -14.50
CA TRP A 113 8.61 -2.22 -14.34
C TRP A 113 9.74 -3.21 -14.61
#